data_AF-A0AA41SB64-F1
#
_entry.id   AF-A0AA41SB64-F1
#
_cell.length_a   1.000
_cell.length_b   1.000
_cell.length_c   1.000
_cell.angle_alpha   90.00
_cell.angle_beta   90.00
_cell.angle_gamma   90.00
#
_symmetry.space_group_name_H-M   'P 1'
#
loop_
_entity.id
_entity.type
_entity.pdbx_description
1 polymer ?
#
loop_
_entity_poly.entity_id
_entity_poly.type
_entity_poly.pdbx_seq_one_letter_code
_entity_poly.pdbx_strand_id
1 'polypeptide(L)'
;MCCSNCKTHFCYKCGNAYETGKPLCCPFFDNETIRQQRQEREAEELRWQRRREAQRQQDPEVLLRQERRRLNELRILDPANHAHSCPMCRQTNAKVGNNNHIFCWSCQKHYCYLCRVLVKRSSQHYGPKGCKQHSTG
;
A
#
# COMPACT_ATOMS: atom_id res chain seq x y z
N MET A 1 -13.03 -47.78 19.10
CA MET A 1 -14.06 -48.67 19.64
C MET A 1 -13.36 -49.81 20.39
N CYS A 2 -14.02 -50.45 21.36
CA CYS A 2 -13.48 -51.58 22.12
C CYS A 2 -14.44 -52.76 22.01
N CYS A 3 -13.91 -53.97 21.82
CA CYS A 3 -14.73 -55.17 21.78
C CYS A 3 -15.20 -55.52 23.19
N SER A 4 -16.52 -55.69 23.39
CA SER A 4 -17.07 -56.08 24.68
C SER A 4 -16.60 -57.46 25.14
N ASN A 5 -16.31 -58.36 24.19
CA ASN A 5 -15.87 -59.73 24.43
C ASN A 5 -14.36 -59.82 24.72
N CYS A 6 -13.49 -59.42 23.78
CA CYS A 6 -12.03 -59.59 23.92
C CYS A 6 -11.27 -58.35 24.41
N LYS A 7 -11.96 -57.23 24.67
CA LYS A 7 -11.39 -55.93 25.12
C LYS A 7 -10.35 -55.29 24.18
N THR A 8 -10.13 -55.84 22.99
CA THR A 8 -9.25 -55.25 21.98
C THR A 8 -9.82 -53.93 21.46
N HIS A 9 -8.94 -52.93 21.32
CA HIS A 9 -9.28 -51.66 20.69
C HIS A 9 -9.15 -51.77 19.17
N PHE A 10 -10.13 -51.26 18.44
CA PHE A 10 -10.14 -51.25 16.98
C PHE A 10 -10.64 -49.93 16.41
N CYS A 11 -10.13 -49.58 15.22
CA CYS A 11 -10.50 -48.37 14.52
C CYS A 11 -11.88 -48.53 13.89
N TYR A 12 -12.77 -47.56 14.09
CA TYR A 12 -14.11 -47.58 13.52
C TYR A 12 -14.12 -47.33 12.00
N LYS A 13 -13.06 -46.73 11.43
CA LYS A 13 -12.90 -46.53 9.98
C LYS A 13 -12.33 -47.75 9.27
N CYS A 14 -11.17 -48.25 9.72
CA CYS A 14 -10.44 -49.32 9.04
C CYS A 14 -10.77 -50.74 9.54
N GLY A 15 -11.42 -50.87 10.70
CA GLY A 15 -11.68 -52.17 11.35
C GLY A 15 -10.46 -52.80 12.01
N ASN A 16 -9.24 -52.33 11.73
CA ASN A 16 -8.02 -52.91 12.29
C ASN A 16 -7.89 -52.64 13.80
N ALA A 17 -7.34 -53.63 14.50
CA ALA A 17 -6.94 -53.50 15.89
C ALA A 17 -5.82 -52.44 16.03
N TYR A 18 -5.79 -51.71 17.14
CA TYR A 18 -4.71 -50.80 17.48
C TYR A 18 -4.38 -50.84 18.97
N GLU A 19 -3.16 -50.46 19.31
CA GLU A 19 -2.71 -50.35 20.70
C GLU A 19 -2.91 -48.93 21.23
N THR A 20 -3.38 -48.84 22.48
CA THR A 20 -3.52 -47.58 23.20
C THR A 20 -2.16 -46.89 23.35
N GLY A 21 -2.07 -45.62 22.96
CA GLY A 21 -0.82 -44.85 22.99
C GLY A 21 0.01 -44.89 21.71
N LYS A 22 -0.37 -45.70 20.70
CA LYS A 22 0.23 -45.64 19.35
C LYS A 22 -0.55 -44.69 18.42
N PRO A 23 0.10 -44.14 17.38
CA PRO A 23 -0.59 -43.36 16.35
C PRO A 23 -1.75 -44.16 15.73
N LEU A 24 -2.86 -43.49 15.44
CA LEU A 24 -4.07 -44.12 14.89
C LEU A 24 -3.82 -44.69 13.47
N CYS A 25 -4.46 -45.83 13.14
CA CYS A 25 -4.36 -46.46 11.80
C CYS A 25 -4.83 -45.54 10.65
N CYS A 26 -5.76 -44.64 10.94
CA CYS A 26 -6.38 -43.76 9.96
C CYS A 26 -6.36 -42.32 10.46
N PRO A 27 -6.15 -41.34 9.56
CA PRO A 27 -6.36 -39.95 9.88
C PRO A 27 -7.83 -39.70 10.22
N PHE A 28 -8.06 -38.83 11.21
CA PHE A 28 -9.40 -38.42 11.65
C PHE A 28 -10.22 -37.84 10.49
N PHE A 29 -9.58 -37.11 9.57
CA PHE A 29 -10.18 -36.58 8.35
C PHE A 29 -9.54 -37.24 7.11
N ASP A 30 -10.30 -37.44 6.04
CA ASP A 30 -9.72 -37.85 4.76
C ASP A 30 -8.89 -36.72 4.12
N ASN A 31 -8.04 -37.11 3.17
CA ASN A 31 -7.13 -36.17 2.51
C ASN A 31 -7.85 -35.07 1.72
N GLU A 32 -9.05 -35.35 1.21
CA GLU A 32 -9.84 -34.36 0.47
C GLU A 32 -10.35 -33.27 1.42
N THR A 33 -10.91 -33.65 2.56
CA THR A 33 -11.31 -32.76 3.65
C THR A 33 -10.14 -31.90 4.11
N ILE A 34 -8.95 -32.50 4.28
CA ILE A 34 -7.74 -31.75 4.67
C ILE A 34 -7.35 -30.72 3.60
N ARG A 35 -7.46 -31.05 2.30
CA ARG A 35 -7.16 -30.14 1.19
C ARG A 35 -8.18 -29.00 1.10
N GLN A 36 -9.47 -29.32 1.21
CA GLN A 36 -10.55 -28.32 1.20
C GLN A 36 -10.37 -27.32 2.36
N GLN A 37 -10.14 -27.80 3.59
CA GLN A 37 -9.90 -26.92 4.73
C GLN A 37 -8.63 -26.06 4.57
N ARG A 38 -7.58 -26.56 3.91
CA ARG A 38 -6.40 -25.73 3.58
C ARG A 38 -6.76 -24.61 2.60
N GLN A 39 -7.47 -24.95 1.52
CA GLN A 39 -7.93 -23.98 0.53
C GLN A 39 -8.85 -22.92 1.13
N GLU A 40 -9.76 -23.32 2.03
CA GLU A 40 -10.65 -22.38 2.72
C GLU A 40 -9.89 -21.41 3.62
N ARG A 41 -8.89 -21.90 4.38
CA ARG A 41 -8.02 -21.05 5.20
C ARG A 41 -7.20 -20.09 4.36
N GLU A 42 -6.61 -20.57 3.26
CA GLU A 42 -5.86 -19.72 2.32
C GLU A 42 -6.78 -18.64 1.69
N ALA A 43 -8.00 -19.02 1.32
CA ALA A 43 -8.99 -18.09 0.79
C ALA A 43 -9.44 -17.08 1.84
N GLU A 44 -9.61 -17.49 3.10
CA GLU A 44 -9.94 -16.60 4.21
C GLU A 44 -8.80 -15.63 4.51
N GLU A 45 -7.57 -16.13 4.54
CA GLU A 45 -6.37 -15.30 4.72
C GLU A 45 -6.28 -14.26 3.60
N LEU A 46 -6.47 -14.68 2.34
CA LEU A 46 -6.49 -13.76 1.20
C LEU A 46 -7.60 -12.70 1.34
N ARG A 47 -8.80 -13.10 1.77
CA ARG A 47 -9.90 -12.15 2.04
C ARG A 47 -9.51 -11.15 3.13
N TRP A 48 -8.87 -11.61 4.20
CA TRP A 48 -8.40 -10.75 5.28
C TRP A 48 -7.28 -9.80 4.84
N GLN A 49 -6.30 -10.29 4.09
CA GLN A 49 -5.23 -9.47 3.52
C GLN A 49 -5.78 -8.36 2.62
N ARG A 50 -6.73 -8.69 1.72
CA ARG A 50 -7.41 -7.70 0.86
C ARG A 50 -8.16 -6.64 1.67
N ARG A 51 -8.90 -7.03 2.72
CA ARG A 51 -9.58 -6.07 3.61
C ARG A 51 -8.59 -5.14 4.30
N ARG A 52 -7.49 -5.67 4.83
CA ARG A 52 -6.44 -4.86 5.45
C ARG A 52 -5.79 -3.90 4.46
N GLU A 53 -5.54 -4.35 3.24
CA GLU A 53 -4.98 -3.49 2.20
C GLU A 53 -5.95 -2.38 1.80
N ALA A 54 -7.23 -2.70 1.58
CA ALA A 54 -8.26 -1.71 1.33
C ALA A 54 -8.35 -0.67 2.46
N GLN A 55 -8.26 -1.12 3.72
CA GLN A 55 -8.23 -0.22 4.87
C GLN A 55 -6.97 0.67 4.88
N ARG A 56 -5.78 0.12 4.56
CA ARG A 56 -4.56 0.94 4.39
C ARG A 56 -4.70 1.98 3.27
N GLN A 57 -5.41 1.64 2.19
CA GLN A 57 -5.68 2.59 1.12
C GLN A 57 -6.67 3.69 1.51
N GLN A 58 -7.53 3.43 2.50
CA GLN A 58 -8.43 4.42 3.10
C GLN A 58 -7.76 5.28 4.18
N ASP A 59 -6.47 5.08 4.46
CA ASP A 59 -5.73 5.95 5.36
C ASP A 59 -5.83 7.42 4.89
N PRO A 60 -6.24 8.37 5.75
CA PRO A 60 -6.41 9.77 5.37
C PRO A 60 -5.16 10.40 4.73
N GLU A 61 -3.95 10.06 5.15
CA GLU A 61 -2.73 10.61 4.55
C GLU A 61 -2.51 10.08 3.13
N VAL A 62 -2.84 8.80 2.88
CA VAL A 62 -2.77 8.18 1.56
C VAL A 62 -3.79 8.84 0.63
N LEU A 63 -5.02 9.02 1.07
CA LEU A 63 -6.07 9.69 0.31
C LEU A 63 -5.70 11.13 -0.03
N LEU A 64 -5.23 11.91 0.95
CA LEU A 64 -4.77 13.28 0.73
C LEU A 64 -3.61 13.36 -0.26
N ARG A 65 -2.67 12.40 -0.21
CA ARG A 65 -1.56 12.32 -1.16
C ARG A 65 -2.04 12.01 -2.58
N GLN A 66 -3.01 11.11 -2.74
CA GLN A 66 -3.63 10.81 -4.03
C GLN A 66 -4.36 12.02 -4.61
N GLU A 67 -5.10 12.76 -3.76
CA GLU A 67 -5.82 13.97 -4.20
C GLU A 67 -4.85 15.06 -4.64
N ARG A 68 -3.78 15.32 -3.87
CA ARG A 68 -2.71 16.26 -4.27
C ARG A 68 -2.09 15.89 -5.62
N ARG A 69 -1.92 14.60 -5.90
CA ARG A 69 -1.42 14.11 -7.19
C ARG A 69 -2.39 14.45 -8.33
N ARG A 70 -3.69 14.12 -8.17
CA ARG A 70 -4.73 14.40 -9.16
C ARG A 70 -4.84 15.90 -9.46
N LEU A 71 -4.87 16.73 -8.43
CA LEU A 71 -4.92 18.19 -8.59
C LEU A 71 -3.70 18.72 -9.35
N ASN A 72 -2.51 18.17 -9.09
CA ASN A 72 -1.32 18.55 -9.85
C ASN A 72 -1.37 18.06 -11.30
N GLU A 73 -1.87 16.86 -11.57
CA GLU A 73 -2.07 16.35 -12.94
C GLU A 73 -2.99 17.27 -13.73
N LEU A 74 -4.11 17.71 -13.16
CA LEU A 74 -5.00 18.70 -13.78
C LEU A 74 -4.29 20.03 -14.06
N ARG A 75 -3.48 20.52 -13.11
CA ARG A 75 -2.69 21.75 -13.31
C ARG A 75 -1.63 21.62 -14.40
N ILE A 76 -1.08 20.43 -14.62
CA ILE A 76 -0.10 20.16 -15.69
C ILE A 76 -0.80 20.17 -17.06
N LEU A 77 -2.03 19.67 -17.13
CA LEU A 77 -2.80 19.61 -18.38
C LEU A 77 -3.32 20.97 -18.84
N ASP A 78 -3.46 21.92 -17.92
CA ASP A 78 -3.83 23.30 -18.24
C ASP A 78 -2.74 24.00 -19.08
N PRO A 79 -3.03 24.39 -20.33
CA PRO A 79 -2.06 25.03 -21.22
C PRO A 79 -1.49 26.36 -20.71
N ALA A 80 -2.15 27.01 -19.74
CA ALA A 80 -1.63 28.22 -19.12
C ALA A 80 -0.45 27.96 -18.17
N ASN A 81 -0.22 26.70 -17.79
CA ASN A 81 0.77 26.32 -16.79
C ASN A 81 1.98 25.61 -17.42
N HIS A 82 3.11 25.66 -16.73
CA HIS A 82 4.36 25.04 -17.21
C HIS A 82 4.77 23.85 -16.34
N ALA A 83 4.82 22.66 -16.95
CA ALA A 83 5.28 21.45 -16.31
C ALA A 83 6.79 21.45 -16.09
N HIS A 84 7.25 21.02 -14.91
CA HIS A 84 8.67 20.95 -14.60
C HIS A 84 8.96 19.96 -13.46
N SER A 85 10.15 19.36 -13.47
CA SER A 85 10.57 18.42 -12.43
C SER A 85 11.04 19.14 -11.16
N CYS A 86 10.62 18.62 -10.01
CA CYS A 86 11.13 19.03 -8.71
C CYS A 86 12.64 18.74 -8.61
N PRO A 87 13.48 19.68 -8.15
CA PRO A 87 14.92 19.46 -8.01
C PRO A 87 15.29 18.39 -6.97
N MET A 88 14.39 18.10 -6.02
CA MET A 88 14.66 17.15 -4.93
C MET A 88 14.16 15.74 -5.20
N CYS A 89 12.91 15.59 -5.64
CA CYS A 89 12.28 14.28 -5.80
C CYS A 89 11.95 13.94 -7.26
N ARG A 90 12.26 14.84 -8.19
CA ARG A 90 12.03 14.72 -9.65
C ARG A 90 10.57 14.60 -10.10
N GLN A 91 9.61 14.51 -9.18
CA GLN A 91 8.19 14.53 -9.53
C GLN A 91 7.82 15.81 -10.28
N THR A 92 6.97 15.67 -11.28
CA THR A 92 6.51 16.78 -12.12
C THR A 92 5.54 17.66 -11.36
N ASN A 93 5.77 18.96 -11.38
CA ASN A 93 4.89 19.98 -10.84
C ASN A 93 4.48 20.94 -11.95
N ALA A 94 3.33 21.59 -11.78
CA ALA A 94 2.95 22.74 -12.59
C ALA A 94 3.39 24.04 -11.92
N LYS A 95 3.99 24.95 -12.69
CA LYS A 95 4.07 26.37 -12.31
C LYS A 95 2.72 26.99 -12.66
N VAL A 96 1.95 27.35 -11.63
CA VAL A 96 0.62 27.95 -11.77
C VAL A 96 0.75 29.47 -11.67
N GLY A 97 0.27 30.16 -12.71
CA GLY A 97 0.36 31.62 -12.79
C GLY A 97 1.81 32.12 -12.87
N ASN A 98 2.08 33.28 -12.29
CA ASN A 98 3.38 33.94 -12.41
C ASN A 98 4.34 33.69 -11.24
N ASN A 99 3.93 32.99 -10.18
CA ASN A 99 4.76 32.83 -8.99
C ASN A 99 5.84 31.75 -9.19
N ASN A 100 7.10 32.13 -9.01
CA ASN A 100 8.25 31.26 -9.11
C ASN A 100 8.53 30.50 -7.80
N HIS A 101 7.76 30.72 -6.74
CA HIS A 101 7.83 29.96 -5.50
C HIS A 101 6.93 28.73 -5.55
N ILE A 102 7.52 27.58 -5.83
CA ILE A 102 6.81 26.32 -6.05
C ILE A 102 6.86 25.47 -4.78
N PHE A 103 5.71 24.94 -4.38
CA PHE A 103 5.60 23.90 -3.35
C PHE A 103 5.40 22.54 -4.03
N CYS A 104 6.30 21.58 -3.79
CA CYS A 104 6.18 20.27 -4.40
C CYS A 104 5.04 19.46 -3.76
N TRP A 105 4.06 19.03 -4.55
CA TRP A 105 2.93 18.21 -4.05
C TRP A 105 3.38 16.87 -3.43
N SER A 106 4.51 16.33 -3.87
CA SER A 106 5.00 15.00 -3.48
C SER A 106 5.93 15.04 -2.26
N CYS A 107 7.05 15.78 -2.35
CA CYS A 107 8.05 15.85 -1.28
C CYS A 107 7.85 17.01 -0.30
N GLN A 108 6.85 17.87 -0.55
CA GLN A 108 6.46 18.98 0.34
C GLN A 108 7.59 19.98 0.63
N LYS A 109 8.53 20.14 -0.31
CA LYS A 109 9.59 21.13 -0.24
C LYS A 109 9.29 22.31 -1.16
N HIS A 110 9.67 23.48 -0.69
CA HIS A 110 9.61 24.74 -1.43
C HIS A 110 10.87 24.94 -2.26
N TYR A 111 10.71 25.37 -3.51
CA TYR A 111 11.83 25.67 -4.39
C TYR A 111 11.49 26.78 -5.38
N CYS A 112 12.53 27.38 -5.95
CA CYS A 112 12.39 28.40 -6.96
C CYS A 112 12.32 27.77 -8.35
N TYR A 113 11.33 28.15 -9.16
CA TYR A 113 11.16 27.68 -10.53
C TYR A 113 12.34 28.06 -11.43
N LEU A 114 12.89 29.27 -11.25
CA LEU A 114 13.94 29.82 -12.11
C LEU A 114 15.29 29.13 -11.89
N CYS A 115 15.78 29.11 -10.64
CA CYS A 115 17.11 28.59 -10.32
C CYS A 115 17.10 27.14 -9.80
N ARG A 116 15.92 26.54 -9.58
CA ARG A 116 15.75 25.16 -9.10
C ARG A 116 16.41 24.88 -7.74
N VAL A 117 16.63 25.91 -6.93
CA VAL A 117 17.16 25.79 -5.56
C VAL A 117 16.02 25.78 -4.54
N LEU A 118 16.21 25.07 -3.42
CA LEU A 118 15.30 25.06 -2.29
C LEU A 118 15.16 26.45 -1.65
N VAL A 119 13.92 26.85 -1.39
CA VAL A 119 13.58 28.11 -0.74
C VAL A 119 13.19 27.82 0.71
N LYS A 120 14.08 28.16 1.66
CA LYS A 120 13.76 28.05 3.10
C LYS A 120 12.93 29.23 3.60
N ARG A 121 13.25 30.44 3.13
CA ARG A 121 12.57 31.69 3.47
C ARG A 121 12.46 32.54 2.22
N SER A 122 11.23 32.89 1.82
CA SER A 122 10.98 33.67 0.60
C SER A 122 11.71 35.01 0.59
N SER A 123 11.75 35.70 1.74
CA SER A 123 12.41 37.01 1.88
C SER A 123 13.93 36.99 1.70
N GLN A 124 14.56 35.81 1.85
CA GLN A 124 16.00 35.65 1.65
C GLN A 124 16.35 35.23 0.23
N HIS A 125 15.37 34.72 -0.53
CA HIS A 125 15.59 34.21 -1.88
C HIS A 125 15.08 35.16 -2.95
N TYR A 126 13.94 35.82 -2.73
CA TYR A 126 13.33 36.74 -3.66
C TYR A 126 13.59 38.19 -3.26
N GLY A 127 13.94 39.04 -4.23
CA GLY A 127 14.20 40.45 -4.00
C GLY A 127 15.21 41.04 -4.99
N PRO A 128 15.70 42.27 -4.76
CA PRO A 128 16.59 42.97 -5.69
C PRO A 128 17.92 42.24 -5.99
N LYS A 129 18.44 41.51 -4.99
CA LYS A 129 19.67 40.69 -5.12
C LYS A 129 19.37 39.20 -5.37
N GLY A 130 18.10 38.82 -5.39
CA GLY A 130 17.64 37.43 -5.45
C GLY A 130 16.91 37.11 -6.75
N CYS A 131 16.28 35.94 -6.81
CA CYS A 131 15.43 35.60 -7.95
C CYS A 131 14.17 36.48 -7.98
N LYS A 132 13.60 36.67 -9.16
CA LYS A 132 12.30 37.35 -9.31
C LYS A 132 11.18 36.44 -8.78
N GLN A 133 10.35 36.92 -7.86
CA GLN A 133 9.25 36.12 -7.34
C GLN A 133 8.17 35.90 -8.38
N HIS A 134 7.84 36.92 -9.19
CA HIS A 134 6.77 36.83 -10.19
C HIS A 134 7.31 37.03 -11.61
N SER A 135 7.16 36.04 -12.50
CA SER A 135 7.45 36.14 -13.93
C SER A 135 6.42 35.41 -14.77
N THR A 136 6.07 36.00 -15.92
CA THR A 136 5.30 35.34 -17.00
C THR A 136 6.18 34.28 -17.65
N GLY A 137 5.72 33.02 -17.72
CA GLY A 137 6.42 31.90 -18.35
C GLY A 137 7.67 31.47 -17.61
#